data_AF-A0A520EFP3-F1
#
_entry.id   AF-A0A520EFP3-F1
#
_cell.length_a   1.000
_cell.length_b   1.000
_cell.length_c   1.000
_cell.angle_alpha   90.00
_cell.angle_beta   90.00
_cell.angle_gamma   90.00
#
_symmetry.space_group_name_H-M   'P 1'
#
loop_
_entity.id
_entity.type
_entity.pdbx_description
1 polymer ?
#
loop_
_entity_poly.entity_id
_entity_poly.type
_entity_poly.pdbx_seq_one_letter_code
_entity_poly.pdbx_strand_id
1 'polypeptide(L)'
;MKNPSSLFIQFNQEIDLNLLPDKFSLIEKGNPHPLCILAAEELQQHILTQKEWQHNFGLDEEGEGMVIGKMFGILVVQNQQNEIGYLAAFSGKLAGSNQHEKFVPPIFDLLTENGFLNIGMQKLTTMNKEIDRLIEEKNNTNQQKISA
;
A
#
# COMPACT_ATOMS: atom_id res chain seq x y z
N MET A 1 2.03 -4.55 23.46
CA MET A 1 2.95 -3.77 22.62
C MET A 1 3.75 -4.78 21.81
N LYS A 2 3.50 -4.91 20.50
CA LYS A 2 4.24 -5.86 19.65
C LYS A 2 5.69 -5.36 19.53
N ASN A 3 6.67 -6.22 19.81
CA ASN A 3 8.09 -5.91 19.57
C ASN A 3 8.24 -5.37 18.15
N PRO A 4 8.89 -4.22 17.93
CA PRO A 4 9.17 -3.77 16.58
C PRO A 4 10.17 -4.75 15.98
N SER A 5 9.71 -5.67 15.14
CA SER A 5 10.58 -6.30 14.16
C SER A 5 11.30 -5.16 13.43
N SER A 6 12.62 -5.24 13.35
CA SER A 6 13.42 -4.21 12.69
C SER A 6 12.89 -3.99 11.28
N LEU A 7 12.43 -2.77 10.98
CA LEU A 7 11.97 -2.39 9.64
C LEU A 7 13.12 -2.29 8.63
N PHE A 8 14.35 -2.26 9.14
CA PHE A 8 15.56 -2.29 8.36
C PHE A 8 15.83 -3.72 7.87
N ILE A 9 15.79 -3.90 6.56
CA ILE A 9 16.07 -5.17 5.89
C ILE A 9 17.52 -5.14 5.43
N GLN A 10 18.34 -6.04 5.96
CA GLN A 10 19.71 -6.25 5.49
C GLN A 10 19.68 -7.00 4.16
N PHE A 11 20.61 -6.68 3.26
CA PHE A 11 20.82 -7.45 2.04
C PHE A 11 21.26 -8.88 2.38
N ASN A 12 20.79 -9.86 1.60
CA ASN A 12 21.16 -11.27 1.78
C ASN A 12 22.57 -11.58 1.26
N GLN A 13 23.18 -10.64 0.54
CA GLN A 13 24.53 -10.75 -0.03
C GLN A 13 25.37 -9.53 0.34
N GLU A 14 26.69 -9.71 0.29
CA GLU A 14 27.62 -8.58 0.43
C GLU A 14 27.37 -7.57 -0.68
N ILE A 15 27.32 -6.29 -0.31
CA ILE A 15 27.16 -5.19 -1.25
C ILE A 15 28.51 -4.60 -1.61
N ASP A 16 28.65 -4.16 -2.85
CA ASP A 16 29.81 -3.34 -3.23
C ASP A 16 29.61 -1.91 -2.73
N LEU A 17 30.38 -1.51 -1.71
CA LEU A 17 30.33 -0.17 -1.14
C LEU A 17 30.78 0.91 -2.14
N ASN A 18 31.51 0.55 -3.20
CA ASN A 18 31.86 1.50 -4.27
C ASN A 18 30.63 1.93 -5.09
N LEU A 19 29.51 1.22 -4.98
CA LEU A 19 28.24 1.60 -5.59
C LEU A 19 27.50 2.67 -4.76
N LEU A 20 27.93 3.01 -3.55
CA LEU A 20 27.21 4.01 -2.75
C LEU A 20 27.30 5.40 -3.41
N PRO A 21 26.17 6.06 -3.67
CA PRO A 21 26.19 7.37 -4.30
C PRO A 21 26.56 8.46 -3.29
N ASP A 22 27.33 9.46 -3.74
CA ASP A 22 27.71 10.63 -2.91
C ASP A 22 26.49 11.49 -2.51
N LYS A 23 25.39 11.39 -3.26
CA LYS A 23 24.16 12.15 -3.06
C LYS A 23 22.95 11.25 -3.26
N PHE A 24 21.88 11.55 -2.55
CA PHE A 24 20.60 10.90 -2.78
C PHE A 24 20.13 11.10 -4.22
N SER A 25 19.77 10.01 -4.89
CA SER A 25 19.29 10.00 -6.27
C SER A 25 18.11 9.04 -6.38
N LEU A 26 17.08 9.44 -7.13
CA LEU A 26 15.92 8.59 -7.41
C LEU A 26 16.14 7.70 -8.63
N ILE A 27 16.68 8.28 -9.72
CA ILE A 27 16.96 7.61 -10.99
C ILE A 27 18.17 8.30 -11.62
N GLU A 28 19.18 7.54 -12.03
CA GLU A 28 20.37 8.07 -12.70
C GLU A 28 20.31 7.75 -14.19
N LYS A 29 20.28 8.79 -15.04
CA LYS A 29 20.29 8.65 -16.51
C LYS A 29 19.19 7.71 -17.04
N GLY A 30 18.04 7.67 -16.36
CA GLY A 30 16.89 6.82 -16.73
C GLY A 30 16.94 5.39 -16.20
N ASN A 31 18.01 5.00 -15.50
CA ASN A 31 18.14 3.67 -14.91
C ASN A 31 18.03 3.74 -13.37
N PRO A 32 17.35 2.77 -12.73
CA PRO A 32 17.41 2.62 -11.28
C PRO A 32 18.85 2.32 -10.83
N HIS A 33 19.20 2.76 -9.63
CA HIS A 33 20.50 2.47 -9.02
C HIS A 33 20.68 0.95 -8.82
N PRO A 34 21.88 0.37 -9.02
CA PRO A 34 22.11 -1.08 -8.88
C PRO A 34 21.64 -1.68 -7.54
N LEU A 35 21.92 -0.98 -6.42
CA LEU A 35 21.43 -1.41 -5.09
C LEU A 35 19.90 -1.39 -4.98
N CYS A 36 19.22 -0.50 -5.70
CA CYS A 36 17.76 -0.44 -5.75
C CYS A 36 17.18 -1.62 -6.54
N ILE A 37 17.85 -2.05 -7.62
CA ILE A 37 17.48 -3.23 -8.40
C ILE A 37 17.58 -4.47 -7.51
N LEU A 38 18.73 -4.65 -6.85
CA LEU A 38 18.94 -5.76 -5.92
C LEU A 38 17.90 -5.81 -4.80
N ALA A 39 17.60 -4.67 -4.16
CA ALA A 39 16.59 -4.59 -3.10
C ALA A 39 15.19 -4.95 -3.62
N ALA A 40 14.85 -4.54 -4.84
CA ALA A 40 13.58 -4.89 -5.47
C ALA A 40 13.48 -6.39 -5.79
N GLU A 41 14.56 -7.02 -6.25
CA GLU A 41 14.63 -8.46 -6.51
C GLU A 41 14.47 -9.26 -5.22
N GLU A 42 15.17 -8.90 -4.14
CA GLU A 42 15.02 -9.55 -2.84
C GLU A 42 13.61 -9.39 -2.27
N LEU A 43 13.01 -8.20 -2.40
CA LEU A 43 11.63 -7.96 -1.97
C LEU A 43 10.65 -8.82 -2.78
N GLN A 44 10.85 -8.95 -4.10
CA GLN A 44 10.05 -9.82 -4.94
C GLN A 44 10.15 -11.28 -4.50
N GLN A 45 11.38 -11.77 -4.21
CA GLN A 45 11.58 -13.11 -3.67
C GLN A 45 10.89 -13.30 -2.32
N HIS A 46 10.94 -12.31 -1.43
CA HIS A 46 10.22 -12.37 -0.16
C HIS A 46 8.70 -12.46 -0.37
N ILE A 47 8.12 -11.65 -1.26
CA ILE A 47 6.69 -11.66 -1.58
C ILE A 47 6.24 -13.02 -2.14
N LEU A 48 7.06 -13.66 -2.98
CA LEU A 48 6.76 -14.95 -3.60
C LEU A 48 6.87 -16.14 -2.61
N THR A 49 7.71 -16.03 -1.58
CA THR A 49 8.04 -17.15 -0.69
C THR A 49 7.37 -17.08 0.68
N GLN A 50 6.97 -15.89 1.13
CA GLN A 50 6.28 -15.70 2.41
C GLN A 50 4.90 -16.37 2.41
N LYS A 51 4.40 -16.72 3.60
CA LYS A 51 3.11 -17.42 3.80
C LYS A 51 2.19 -16.71 4.79
N GLU A 52 2.55 -15.51 5.23
CA GLU A 52 1.87 -14.73 6.25
C GLU A 52 0.57 -14.12 5.73
N TRP A 53 0.54 -13.76 4.45
CA TRP A 53 -0.65 -13.23 3.78
C TRP A 53 -0.76 -13.78 2.36
N GLN A 54 -2.00 -13.84 1.86
CA GLN A 54 -2.31 -14.22 0.49
C GLN A 54 -2.93 -13.05 -0.25
N HIS A 55 -2.45 -12.80 -1.47
CA HIS A 55 -2.96 -11.75 -2.33
C HIS A 55 -2.89 -12.21 -3.78
N ASN A 56 -4.01 -12.11 -4.50
CA ASN A 56 -4.07 -12.50 -5.91
C ASN A 56 -3.49 -11.39 -6.80
N PHE A 57 -2.19 -11.49 -7.11
CA PHE A 57 -1.51 -10.59 -8.03
C PHE A 57 -1.75 -10.93 -9.51
N GLY A 58 -2.45 -12.03 -9.82
CA GLY A 58 -2.64 -12.52 -11.19
C GLY A 58 -1.40 -13.21 -11.78
N LEU A 59 -0.53 -13.75 -10.94
CA LEU A 59 0.67 -14.49 -11.36
C LEU A 59 0.41 -15.99 -11.54
N ASP A 60 -0.58 -16.54 -10.83
CA ASP A 60 -0.98 -17.94 -10.92
C ASP A 60 -2.37 -18.04 -11.57
N GLU A 61 -2.53 -18.93 -12.55
CA GLU A 61 -3.81 -19.16 -13.25
C GLU A 61 -4.89 -19.76 -12.31
N GLU A 62 -4.47 -20.40 -11.22
CA GLU A 62 -5.33 -21.02 -10.21
C GLU A 62 -5.63 -20.09 -9.01
N GLY A 63 -5.18 -18.83 -9.06
CA GLY A 63 -5.35 -17.90 -7.95
C GLY A 63 -6.83 -17.62 -7.65
N GLU A 64 -7.26 -17.87 -6.42
CA GLU A 64 -8.62 -17.57 -5.98
C GLU A 64 -8.82 -16.05 -5.80
N GLY A 65 -10.05 -15.59 -6.05
CA GLY A 65 -10.46 -14.19 -5.83
C GLY A 65 -10.15 -13.23 -6.99
N MET A 66 -10.32 -11.93 -6.74
CA MET A 66 -10.14 -10.89 -7.75
C MET A 66 -8.65 -10.59 -7.97
N VAL A 67 -8.22 -10.58 -9.23
CA VAL A 67 -6.86 -10.16 -9.61
C VAL A 67 -6.68 -8.67 -9.35
N ILE A 68 -5.75 -8.32 -8.46
CA ILE A 68 -5.48 -6.94 -8.06
C ILE A 68 -3.96 -6.73 -8.02
N GLY A 69 -3.44 -5.91 -8.93
CA GLY A 69 -2.03 -5.51 -8.94
C GLY A 69 -1.66 -4.64 -7.74
N LYS A 70 -0.35 -4.57 -7.44
CA LYS A 70 0.18 -3.79 -6.33
C LYS A 70 1.48 -3.09 -6.65
N MET A 71 1.62 -1.85 -6.17
CA MET A 71 2.88 -1.12 -6.22
C MET A 71 3.62 -1.28 -4.89
N PHE A 72 4.85 -1.77 -4.99
CA PHE A 72 5.80 -1.84 -3.90
C PHE A 72 6.89 -0.78 -4.11
N GLY A 73 7.42 -0.27 -3.02
CA GLY A 73 8.51 0.69 -3.00
C GLY A 73 9.64 0.19 -2.12
N ILE A 74 10.87 0.46 -2.52
CA ILE A 74 12.05 0.26 -1.71
C ILE A 74 12.77 1.59 -1.48
N LEU A 75 13.51 1.67 -0.38
CA LEU A 75 14.43 2.78 -0.12
C LEU A 75 15.71 2.19 0.47
N VAL A 76 16.80 2.24 -0.28
CA VAL A 76 18.12 1.86 0.23
C VAL A 76 18.59 2.92 1.23
N VAL A 77 19.00 2.49 2.41
CA VAL A 77 19.37 3.36 3.54
C VAL A 77 20.65 2.86 4.21
N GLN A 78 21.39 3.81 4.79
CA GLN A 78 22.43 3.52 5.76
C GLN A 78 21.87 3.76 7.17
N ASN A 79 21.99 2.79 8.06
CA ASN A 79 21.54 2.94 9.45
C ASN A 79 22.60 3.63 10.33
N GLN A 80 22.27 3.85 11.61
CA GLN A 80 23.17 4.52 12.55
C GLN A 80 24.44 3.70 12.89
N GLN A 81 24.42 2.40 12.60
CA GLN A 81 25.54 1.47 12.75
C GLN A 81 26.41 1.41 11.48
N ASN A 82 26.15 2.28 10.50
CA ASN A 82 26.78 2.31 9.17
C ASN A 82 26.51 1.06 8.31
N GLU A 83 25.52 0.25 8.66
CA GLU A 83 25.10 -0.88 7.85
C GLU A 83 24.19 -0.37 6.71
N ILE A 84 24.34 -0.97 5.55
CA ILE A 84 23.51 -0.67 4.39
C ILE A 84 22.45 -1.74 4.23
N GLY A 85 21.22 -1.30 4.01
CA GLY A 85 20.06 -2.15 3.81
C GLY A 85 18.96 -1.36 3.11
N TYR A 86 17.72 -1.81 3.24
CA TYR A 86 16.58 -1.13 2.66
C TYR A 86 15.34 -1.19 3.54
N LEU A 87 14.44 -0.25 3.28
CA LEU A 87 13.07 -0.24 3.77
C LEU A 87 12.15 -0.66 2.63
N ALA A 88 11.07 -1.37 2.95
CA ALA A 88 10.04 -1.77 2.00
C ALA A 88 8.69 -1.14 2.35
N ALA A 89 7.92 -0.75 1.33
CA ALA A 89 6.57 -0.18 1.46
C ALA A 89 5.64 -0.73 0.37
N PHE A 90 4.33 -0.59 0.58
CA PHE A 90 3.32 -0.85 -0.46
C PHE A 90 2.27 0.26 -0.47
N SER A 91 1.62 0.49 -1.62
CA SER A 91 0.54 1.48 -1.75
C SER A 91 -0.73 1.01 -1.02
N GLY A 92 -1.54 1.83 -0.36
CA GLY A 92 -2.87 1.42 0.17
C GLY A 92 -2.89 0.14 1.04
N LYS A 93 -3.85 -0.78 0.82
CA LYS A 93 -4.01 -2.06 1.57
C LYS A 93 -3.45 -3.27 0.84
N LEU A 94 -2.72 -4.13 1.52
CA LEU A 94 -2.29 -5.44 1.01
C LEU A 94 -3.03 -6.53 1.81
N ALA A 95 -3.63 -7.51 1.13
CA ALA A 95 -4.38 -8.59 1.79
C ALA A 95 -5.35 -8.12 2.91
N GLY A 96 -6.04 -6.99 2.68
CA GLY A 96 -7.00 -6.41 3.62
C GLY A 96 -6.41 -5.56 4.77
N SER A 97 -5.08 -5.52 4.93
CA SER A 97 -4.38 -4.77 5.99
C SER A 97 -3.48 -3.67 5.44
N ASN A 98 -3.29 -2.61 6.23
CA ASN A 98 -2.25 -1.59 5.99
C ASN A 98 -0.93 -1.90 6.70
N GLN A 99 -0.89 -2.97 7.50
CA GLN A 99 0.26 -3.36 8.31
C GLN A 99 0.62 -4.80 8.01
N HIS A 100 1.89 -5.01 7.67
CA HIS A 100 2.52 -6.32 7.47
C HIS A 100 3.94 -6.23 8.02
N GLU A 101 4.48 -7.35 8.50
CA GLU A 101 5.86 -7.39 8.95
C GLU A 101 6.82 -7.04 7.80
N LYS A 102 8.00 -6.47 8.13
CA LYS A 102 9.00 -5.95 7.18
C LYS A 102 8.59 -4.74 6.33
N PHE A 103 7.31 -4.36 6.31
CA PHE A 103 6.87 -3.16 5.63
C PHE A 103 6.76 -1.99 6.58
N VAL A 104 7.25 -0.82 6.16
CA VAL A 104 7.12 0.40 6.96
C VAL A 104 5.64 0.72 7.16
N PRO A 105 5.22 1.05 8.41
CA PRO A 105 3.84 1.37 8.68
C PRO A 105 3.41 2.63 7.93
N PRO A 106 2.13 2.78 7.61
CA PRO A 106 1.63 4.01 7.01
C PRO A 106 1.89 5.19 7.94
N ILE A 107 2.36 6.31 7.40
CA ILE A 107 2.53 7.57 8.15
C ILE A 107 1.19 8.03 8.75
N PHE A 108 0.08 7.68 8.10
CA PHE A 108 -1.27 7.98 8.56
C PHE A 108 -2.18 6.77 8.38
N ASP A 109 -2.71 6.22 9.49
CA ASP A 109 -3.65 5.11 9.42
C ASP A 109 -5.06 5.61 9.10
N LEU A 110 -5.36 5.64 7.80
CA LEU A 110 -6.64 6.05 7.23
C LEU A 110 -7.82 5.20 7.73
N LEU A 111 -7.57 4.01 8.30
CA LEU A 111 -8.60 3.06 8.73
C LEU A 111 -8.90 3.08 10.23
N THR A 112 -8.25 3.97 10.98
CA THR A 112 -8.59 4.16 12.38
C THR A 112 -10.10 4.42 12.51
N GLU A 113 -10.76 3.68 13.41
CA GLU A 113 -12.22 3.63 13.51
C GLU A 113 -12.85 5.03 13.71
N ASN A 114 -12.09 5.95 14.32
CA ASN A 114 -12.43 7.36 14.52
C ASN A 114 -11.60 8.33 13.67
N GLY A 115 -10.99 7.85 12.58
CA GLY A 115 -10.19 8.64 11.66
C GLY A 115 -11.04 9.60 10.83
N PHE A 116 -10.46 10.74 10.45
CA PHE A 116 -11.10 11.80 9.66
C PHE A 116 -11.81 11.24 8.41
N LEU A 117 -11.20 10.27 7.73
CA LEU A 117 -11.78 9.65 6.53
C LEU A 117 -13.03 8.82 6.82
N ASN A 118 -13.02 7.96 7.85
CA ASN A 118 -14.18 7.14 8.19
C ASN A 118 -15.38 8.02 8.57
N ILE A 119 -15.13 9.07 9.36
CA ILE A 119 -16.16 10.07 9.72
C ILE A 119 -16.66 10.80 8.46
N GLY A 120 -15.74 11.18 7.56
CA GLY A 120 -16.07 11.82 6.29
C GLY A 120 -16.93 10.93 5.40
N MET A 121 -16.56 9.66 5.24
CA MET A 121 -17.31 8.67 4.45
C MET A 121 -18.70 8.44 5.02
N GLN A 122 -18.85 8.29 6.34
CA GLN A 122 -20.16 8.17 6.98
C GLN A 122 -21.06 9.38 6.68
N LYS A 123 -20.51 10.61 6.79
CA LYS A 123 -21.24 11.84 6.44
C LYS A 123 -21.64 11.87 4.96
N LEU A 124 -20.75 11.48 4.05
CA LEU A 124 -21.04 11.37 2.63
C LEU A 124 -22.16 10.35 2.35
N THR A 125 -22.11 9.18 2.99
CA THR A 125 -23.17 8.17 2.87
C THR A 125 -24.52 8.71 3.34
N THR A 126 -24.56 9.45 4.45
CA THR A 126 -25.79 10.09 4.93
C THR A 126 -26.32 11.12 3.94
N MET A 127 -25.45 11.97 3.38
CA MET A 127 -25.86 12.96 2.38
C MET A 127 -26.39 12.30 1.09
N ASN A 128 -25.74 11.24 0.60
CA ASN A 128 -26.21 10.51 -0.57
C ASN A 128 -27.60 9.91 -0.33
N LYS A 129 -27.83 9.27 0.83
CA LYS A 129 -29.15 8.73 1.19
C LYS A 129 -30.24 9.79 1.21
N GLU A 130 -29.93 10.99 1.69
CA GLU A 130 -30.89 12.09 1.72
C GLU A 130 -31.20 12.63 0.31
N ILE A 131 -30.18 12.73 -0.55
CA ILE A 131 -30.35 13.08 -1.96
C ILE A 131 -31.27 12.05 -2.65
N ASP A 132 -31.01 10.76 -2.46
CA ASP A 132 -31.81 9.69 -3.05
C ASP A 132 -33.28 9.76 -2.57
N ARG A 133 -33.50 9.96 -1.27
CA ARG A 133 -34.84 10.13 -0.68
C ARG A 133 -35.60 11.31 -1.31
N LEU A 134 -34.95 12.47 -1.43
CA LEU A 134 -35.57 13.66 -2.01
C LEU A 134 -35.89 13.50 -3.50
N ILE A 135 -35.05 12.76 -4.24
CA ILE A 135 -35.31 12.42 -5.65
C ILE A 135 -36.54 11.51 -5.76
N GLU A 136 -36.65 10.47 -4.91
CA GLU A 136 -37.81 9.58 -4.88
C GLU A 136 -39.10 10.33 -4.53
N GLU A 137 -39.09 11.19 -3.50
CA GLU A 137 -40.24 11.99 -3.10
C GLU A 137 -40.73 12.91 -4.23
N LYS A 138 -39.79 13.56 -4.93
CA LYS A 138 -40.11 14.42 -6.08
C LYS A 138 -40.73 13.62 -7.22
N ASN A 139 -40.22 12.43 -7.51
CA ASN A 139 -40.74 11.56 -8.56
C ASN A 139 -42.17 11.08 -8.25
N ASN A 140 -42.42 10.68 -7.00
CA ASN A 140 -43.76 10.28 -6.54
C ASN A 140 -44.76 11.44 -6.58
N THR A 141 -44.33 12.64 -6.17
CA THR A 141 -45.15 13.86 -6.23
C THR A 141 -45.52 14.23 -7.67
N ASN A 142 -44.58 14.07 -8.61
CA ASN A 142 -44.82 14.34 -10.03
C ASN A 142 -45.77 13.30 -10.65
N GLN A 143 -45.67 12.02 -10.27
CA GLN A 143 -46.60 10.99 -10.75
C GLN A 143 -48.04 11.23 -10.30
N GLN A 144 -48.25 11.66 -9.03
CA GLN A 144 -49.59 12.02 -8.53
C GLN A 144 -50.22 13.20 -9.26
N LYS A 145 -49.42 14.17 -9.73
CA LYS A 145 -49.92 15.32 -10.52
C LYS A 145 -50.27 14.97 -11.97
N ILE A 146 -49.70 13.90 -12.52
CA ILE A 146 -49.99 13.44 -13.89
C ILE A 146 -51.23 12.53 -13.90
N SER A 147 -51.60 11.96 -12.76
CA SER A 147 -52.72 11.02 -12.61
C SER A 147 -53.99 11.64 -11.99
N ALA A 148 -53.99 12.96 -11.75
CA ALA A 148 -55.15 13.77 -11.34
C ALA A 148 -55.61 14.67 -12.50
#